data_AF-A0A1H6F731-F1
#
_entry.id   AF-A0A1H6F731-F1
#
_cell.length_a   1.000
_cell.length_b   1.000
_cell.length_c   1.000
_cell.angle_alpha   90.00
_cell.angle_beta   90.00
_cell.angle_gamma   90.00
#
_symmetry.space_group_name_H-M   'P 1'
#
loop_
_entity.id
_entity.type
_entity.pdbx_description
1 polymer ?
#
loop_
_entity_poly.entity_id
_entity_poly.type
_entity_poly.pdbx_seq_one_letter_code
_entity_poly.pdbx_strand_id
1 'polypeptide(L)' 'MNNEEKLAAYELLLKQLNRDIFGIDEAMTVEGAEELTRKVRVVFLAVDFLAKSHKKTGAK' A
#
# COMPACT_ATOMS: atom_id res chain seq x y z
N MET A 1 21.93 -15.49 -16.51
CA MET A 1 20.96 -15.55 -15.41
C MET A 1 19.85 -16.52 -15.77
N ASN A 2 19.73 -17.63 -15.05
CA ASN A 2 18.70 -18.65 -15.25
C ASN A 2 17.35 -18.20 -14.64
N ASN A 3 16.29 -19.00 -14.80
CA ASN A 3 14.96 -18.62 -14.32
C ASN A 3 14.87 -18.60 -12.78
N GLU A 4 15.63 -19.45 -12.09
CA GLU A 4 15.67 -19.49 -10.63
C GLU A 4 16.32 -18.22 -10.06
N GLU A 5 17.42 -17.76 -10.68
CA GLU A 5 18.10 -16.52 -10.30
C GLU A 5 17.24 -15.28 -10.57
N LYS A 6 16.46 -15.28 -11.66
CA LYS A 6 15.47 -14.21 -11.94
C LYS A 6 14.36 -14.18 -10.90
N LEU A 7 13.85 -15.35 -10.51
CA LEU A 7 12.78 -15.46 -9.52
C LEU A 7 13.27 -14.96 -8.15
N ALA A 8 14.46 -15.40 -7.73
CA ALA A 8 15.06 -14.96 -6.47
C ALA A 8 15.31 -13.44 -6.44
N ALA A 9 15.79 -12.85 -7.55
CA ALA A 9 15.98 -11.41 -7.66
C ALA A 9 14.64 -10.63 -7.58
N TYR A 10 13.58 -11.17 -8.18
CA TYR A 10 12.25 -10.59 -8.12
C TYR A 10 11.66 -10.64 -6.71
N GLU A 11 11.78 -11.78 -6.02
CA GLU A 11 11.33 -11.95 -4.63
C GLU A 11 12.07 -10.99 -3.67
N LEU A 12 13.37 -10.79 -3.87
CA LEU A 12 14.17 -9.84 -3.08
C LEU A 12 13.69 -8.40 -3.28
N LEU A 13 13.41 -8.00 -4.53
CA LEU A 13 12.88 -6.67 -4.83
C LEU A 13 11.51 -6.45 -4.19
N LEU A 14 10.62 -7.44 -4.23
CA LEU A 14 9.32 -7.35 -3.58
C LEU A 14 9.44 -7.23 -2.06
N LYS A 15 10.33 -8.01 -1.44
CA LYS A 15 10.57 -7.93 0.01
C LYS A 15 11.04 -6.53 0.41
N GLN A 16 11.99 -5.96 -0.33
CA GLN A 16 12.49 -4.61 -0.08
C GLN A 16 11.37 -3.56 -0.22
N LEU A 17 10.57 -3.66 -1.28
CA LEU A 17 9.45 -2.75 -1.51
C LEU A 17 8.40 -2.81 -0.38
N ASN A 18 8.07 -4.01 0.09
CA ASN A 18 7.13 -4.19 1.20
C ASN A 18 7.64 -3.54 2.49
N ARG A 19 8.93 -3.65 2.75
CA ARG A 19 9.57 -3.01 3.90
C ARG A 19 9.57 -1.49 3.77
N ASP A 20 9.93 -0.96 2.60
CA ASP A 20 10.08 0.49 2.40
C ASP A 20 8.73 1.22 2.44
N ILE A 21 7.67 0.62 1.89
CA ILE A 21 6.35 1.25 1.82
C ILE A 21 5.53 0.96 3.08
N PHE A 22 5.58 -0.27 3.60
CA PHE A 22 4.66 -0.74 4.63
C PHE A 22 5.34 -1.15 5.94
N GLY A 23 6.67 -1.16 6.01
CA GLY A 23 7.42 -1.63 7.18
C GLY A 23 7.33 -3.15 7.39
N ILE A 24 6.92 -3.91 6.38
CA ILE A 24 6.73 -5.37 6.46
C ILE A 24 7.99 -6.06 5.96
N ASP A 25 8.67 -6.80 6.84
CA ASP A 25 9.95 -7.48 6.53
C ASP A 25 9.76 -8.89 5.94
N GLU A 26 8.53 -9.26 5.61
CA GLU A 26 8.17 -10.53 4.98
C GLU A 26 7.60 -10.32 3.57
N ALA A 27 7.62 -11.37 2.75
CA ALA A 27 6.96 -11.36 1.46
C ALA A 27 5.44 -11.24 1.68
N MET A 28 4.84 -10.15 1.20
CA MET A 28 3.41 -9.92 1.31
C MET A 28 2.64 -10.95 0.48
N THR A 29 1.71 -11.65 1.13
CA THR A 29 0.79 -12.57 0.44
C THR A 29 -0.26 -11.80 -0.35
N VAL A 30 -0.93 -12.47 -1.30
CA VAL A 30 -2.03 -11.87 -2.06
C VAL A 30 -3.14 -11.38 -1.13
N GLU A 31 -3.55 -12.21 -0.16
CA GLU A 31 -4.57 -11.83 0.83
C GLU A 31 -4.13 -10.63 1.68
N GLY A 32 -2.84 -10.58 2.07
CA GLY A 32 -2.28 -9.45 2.79
C GLY A 32 -2.32 -8.16 1.97
N ALA A 33 -2.00 -8.24 0.68
CA ALA A 33 -2.07 -7.10 -0.24
C ALA A 33 -3.51 -6.62 -0.46
N GLU A 34 -4.48 -7.53 -0.57
CA GLU A 34 -5.89 -7.19 -0.67
C GLU A 34 -6.40 -6.48 0.58
N GLU A 35 -6.05 -6.99 1.76
CA GLU A 35 -6.43 -6.37 3.04
C GLU A 35 -5.81 -4.98 3.22
N LEU A 36 -4.54 -4.84 2.87
CA LEU A 36 -3.84 -3.56 2.88
C LEU A 36 -4.48 -2.56 1.91
N THR A 37 -4.85 -3.00 0.71
CA THR A 37 -5.57 -2.20 -0.27
C THR A 37 -6.92 -1.71 0.28
N ARG A 38 -7.66 -2.58 0.98
CA ARG A 38 -8.91 -2.19 1.67
C ARG A 38 -8.66 -1.10 2.70
N LYS A 39 -7.66 -1.26 3.56
CA LYS A 39 -7.32 -0.28 4.61
C LYS A 39 -6.92 1.07 4.03
N VAL A 40 -6.03 1.07 3.03
CA VAL A 40 -5.58 2.29 2.34
C VAL A 40 -6.76 3.01 1.71
N ARG A 41 -7.68 2.29 1.05
CA ARG A 41 -8.90 2.88 0.46
C ARG A 41 -9.78 3.57 1.51
N VAL A 42 -9.95 2.97 2.69
CA VAL A 42 -10.72 3.59 3.78
C VAL A 42 -10.08 4.90 4.24
N VAL A 43 -8.75 4.94 4.38
CA VAL A 43 -8.03 6.17 4.74
C VAL A 43 -8.23 7.26 3.68
N PHE A 44 -8.11 6.93 2.39
CA PHE A 44 -8.35 7.90 1.31
C PHE A 44 -9.78 8.45 1.33
N LEU A 45 -10.79 7.59 1.54
CA LEU A 45 -12.19 8.03 1.64
C LEU A 45 -12.41 8.94 2.86
N ALA A 46 -11.77 8.65 3.99
CA ALA A 46 -11.84 9.49 5.18
C ALA A 46 -11.19 10.86 4.93
N VAL A 47 -10.02 10.91 4.30
CA VAL A 47 -9.34 12.15 3.93
C VAL A 47 -10.18 12.98 2.95
N ASP A 48 -10.75 12.37 1.92
CA ASP A 48 -11.63 13.05 0.96
C ASP A 48 -12.90 13.61 1.64
N PHE A 49 -13.52 12.83 2.55
CA PHE A 49 -14.66 13.28 3.33
C PHE A 49 -14.30 14.50 4.21
N LEU A 50 -13.16 14.45 4.91
CA LEU A 50 -12.67 15.56 5.73
C LEU A 50 -12.36 16.79 4.88
N ALA A 51 -11.67 16.62 3.75
CA ALA A 51 -11.36 17.71 2.83
C ALA A 51 -12.62 18.38 2.28
N LYS A 52 -13.67 17.61 1.95
CA LYS A 52 -14.98 18.13 1.52
C LYS A 52 -15.73 18.83 2.64
N SER A 53 -15.63 18.32 3.87
CA SER A 53 -16.28 18.90 5.05
C SER A 53 -15.69 20.28 5.40
N HIS A 54 -14.37 20.43 5.29
CA HIS A 54 -13.70 21.73 5.47
C HIS A 54 -14.05 22.77 4.39
N LYS A 55 -14.28 22.35 3.13
CA LYS A 55 -14.73 23.27 2.07
C LYS A 55 -16.14 23.80 2.30
N LYS A 56 -17.02 23.05 2.97
CA LYS A 56 -18.39 23.49 3.28
C LYS A 56 -18.45 24.50 4.44
N THR A 57 -17.48 24.51 5.35
CA THR A 57 -17.47 25.41 6.51
C THR A 57 -16.71 26.72 6.28
N GLY A 58 -15.92 26.82 5.20
CA GLY A 58 -15.17 28.02 4.81
C GLY A 58 -15.91 28.99 3.88
N ALA A 59 -17.17 28.73 3.50
CA ALA A 59 -17.99 29.68 2.76
C ALA A 59 -18.65 30.66 3.74
N LYS A 60 -17.92 31.70 4.12
CA LYS A 60 -18.46 32.93 4.72
C LYS A 60 -17.92 34.13 3.97
#